data_AF-A0A5N3PB61-F1
#
_entry.id   AF-A0A5N3PB61-F1
#
_cell.length_a   1.000
_cell.length_b   1.000
_cell.length_c   1.000
_cell.angle_alpha   90.00
_cell.angle_beta   90.00
_cell.angle_gamma   90.00
#
_symmetry.space_group_name_H-M   'P 1'
#
loop_
_entity.id
_entity.type
_entity.pdbx_description
1 polymer ?
#
loop_
_entity_poly.entity_id
_entity_poly.type
_entity_poly.pdbx_seq_one_letter_code
_entity_poly.pdbx_strand_id
1 'polypeptide(L)'
;MRKIILIGIGCLITTIAFAQEKGKGNLALEKWRACADAAAKRFSKSAESAPVVARYAIMSCHDEKKEASQALIQEQGSRFAEEFVEAAERRYTDLLAIDVIEMRIKH
;
A
#
# COMPACT_ATOMS: atom_id res chain seq x y z
N MET A 1 43.22 -29.83 -33.33
CA MET A 1 42.81 -28.41 -33.23
C MET A 1 41.49 -28.32 -32.50
N ARG A 2 41.48 -27.61 -31.36
CA ARG A 2 40.32 -27.23 -30.53
C ARG A 2 39.35 -26.35 -31.32
N LYS A 3 38.05 -26.62 -31.25
CA LYS A 3 37.02 -25.57 -31.18
C LYS A 3 35.93 -25.99 -30.18
N ILE A 4 35.97 -25.33 -29.04
CA ILE A 4 35.01 -25.31 -27.95
C ILE A 4 34.08 -24.13 -28.22
N ILE A 5 32.76 -24.33 -28.27
CA ILE A 5 31.70 -23.36 -27.92
C ILE A 5 30.49 -24.22 -27.49
N LEU A 6 30.44 -24.77 -26.27
CA LEU A 6 29.90 -24.19 -25.03
C LEU A 6 28.63 -23.32 -25.20
N ILE A 7 27.53 -23.90 -24.72
CA ILE A 7 26.55 -23.31 -23.77
C ILE A 7 25.81 -22.06 -24.25
N GLY A 8 24.52 -22.23 -24.53
CA GLY A 8 23.56 -21.13 -24.62
C GLY A 8 22.10 -21.53 -24.38
N ILE A 9 21.83 -22.74 -23.88
CA ILE A 9 20.48 -23.21 -23.51
C ILE A 9 20.48 -23.34 -21.99
N GLY A 10 20.32 -22.22 -21.30
CA GLY A 10 20.41 -22.23 -19.83
C GLY A 10 20.47 -20.86 -19.19
N CYS A 11 19.70 -19.89 -19.70
CA CYS A 11 19.39 -18.69 -18.94
C CYS A 11 18.03 -18.12 -19.38
N LEU A 12 17.02 -19.00 -19.36
CA LEU A 12 15.59 -18.63 -19.45
C LEU A 12 14.91 -18.85 -18.09
N ILE A 13 15.67 -18.62 -17.02
CA ILE A 13 15.20 -18.59 -15.64
C ILE A 13 15.67 -17.24 -15.11
N THR A 14 14.80 -16.22 -15.09
CA THR A 14 14.86 -15.09 -14.12
C THR A 14 13.83 -13.99 -14.35
N THR A 15 13.07 -13.92 -15.45
CA THR A 15 12.12 -12.80 -15.64
C THR A 15 10.66 -13.11 -15.34
N ILE A 16 10.32 -14.31 -14.85
CA ILE A 16 8.95 -14.65 -14.45
C ILE A 16 8.85 -14.70 -12.92
N ALA A 17 8.97 -13.56 -12.23
CA ALA A 17 8.66 -13.50 -10.79
C ALA A 17 8.26 -12.12 -10.24
N PHE A 18 7.99 -11.11 -11.07
CA PHE A 18 7.45 -9.82 -10.59
C PHE A 18 6.33 -9.23 -11.46
N ALA A 19 5.65 -10.08 -12.23
CA ALA A 19 4.25 -9.79 -12.54
C ALA A 19 3.46 -10.30 -11.34
N GLN A 20 3.42 -9.52 -10.24
CA GLN A 20 2.45 -9.77 -9.17
C GLN A 20 1.06 -9.74 -9.84
N GLU A 21 0.47 -10.91 -10.08
CA GLU A 21 -0.99 -11.02 -10.06
C GLU A 21 -1.43 -10.23 -8.84
N LYS A 22 -2.32 -9.24 -9.03
CA LYS A 22 -2.82 -8.40 -7.93
C LYS A 22 -3.41 -9.33 -6.86
N GLY A 23 -2.61 -9.67 -5.85
CA GLY A 23 -3.02 -10.53 -4.76
C GLY A 23 -4.22 -9.91 -4.05
N LYS A 24 -5.03 -10.76 -3.41
CA LYS A 24 -6.13 -10.32 -2.52
C LYS A 24 -5.62 -9.35 -1.46
N GLY A 25 -4.38 -9.51 -1.00
CA GLY A 25 -3.72 -8.56 -0.10
C GLY A 25 -3.57 -7.15 -0.70
N ASN A 26 -3.12 -7.04 -1.95
CA ASN A 26 -2.99 -5.75 -2.63
C ASN A 26 -4.36 -5.10 -2.91
N LEU A 27 -5.35 -5.90 -3.30
CA LEU A 27 -6.72 -5.39 -3.51
C LEU A 27 -7.33 -4.85 -2.21
N ALA A 28 -7.15 -5.57 -1.10
CA ALA A 28 -7.66 -5.14 0.21
C ALA A 28 -6.92 -3.89 0.72
N LEU A 29 -5.61 -3.77 0.45
CA LEU A 29 -4.85 -2.54 0.72
C LEU A 29 -5.36 -1.34 -0.10
N GLU A 30 -5.65 -1.53 -1.38
CA GLU A 30 -6.24 -0.49 -2.24
C GLU A 30 -7.61 -0.05 -1.70
N LYS A 31 -8.44 -0.99 -1.23
CA LYS A 31 -9.74 -0.70 -0.61
C LYS A 31 -9.59 0.14 0.67
N TRP A 32 -8.66 -0.22 1.54
CA TRP A 32 -8.37 0.55 2.76
C TRP A 32 -7.89 1.97 2.43
N ARG A 33 -6.97 2.12 1.48
CA ARG A 33 -6.50 3.43 1.02
C ARG A 33 -7.63 4.29 0.46
N ALA A 34 -8.47 3.72 -0.40
CA ALA A 34 -9.62 4.43 -0.97
C ALA A 34 -10.62 4.89 0.11
N CYS A 35 -10.84 4.10 1.17
CA CYS A 35 -11.63 4.53 2.32
C CYS A 35 -10.99 5.75 3.01
N ALA A 36 -9.68 5.68 3.27
CA ALA A 36 -8.97 6.75 3.95
C ALA A 36 -8.93 8.03 3.10
N ASP A 37 -8.79 7.94 1.78
CA ASP A 37 -8.87 9.10 0.87
C ASP A 37 -10.25 9.75 0.92
N ALA A 38 -11.31 8.94 0.89
CA ALA A 38 -12.68 9.43 1.00
C ALA A 38 -12.92 10.13 2.34
N ALA A 39 -12.39 9.58 3.45
CA ALA A 39 -12.47 10.18 4.76
C ALA A 39 -11.66 11.49 4.85
N ALA A 40 -10.42 11.51 4.37
CA ALA A 40 -9.59 12.70 4.33
C ALA A 40 -10.24 13.83 3.52
N LYS A 41 -10.85 13.50 2.38
CA LYS A 41 -11.64 14.46 1.59
C LYS A 41 -12.82 15.03 2.37
N ARG A 42 -13.58 14.21 3.10
CA ARG A 42 -14.69 14.65 3.96
C ARG A 42 -14.22 15.60 5.06
N PHE A 43 -13.09 15.30 5.69
CA PHE A 43 -12.55 16.08 6.81
C PHE A 43 -11.61 17.22 6.39
N SER A 44 -11.30 17.36 5.09
CA SER A 44 -10.35 18.34 4.57
C SER A 44 -10.66 19.78 4.95
N LYS A 45 -11.95 20.13 5.10
CA LYS A 45 -12.41 21.48 5.47
C LYS A 45 -12.53 21.71 6.99
N SER A 46 -12.18 20.73 7.81
CA SER A 46 -12.18 20.90 9.26
C SER A 46 -11.13 21.92 9.71
N ALA A 47 -11.32 22.51 10.89
CA ALA A 47 -10.37 23.44 11.50
C ALA A 47 -9.09 22.75 12.00
N GLU A 48 -9.07 21.41 12.02
CA GLU A 48 -7.94 20.62 12.48
C GLU A 48 -6.71 20.78 11.58
N SER A 49 -5.53 20.55 12.13
CA SER A 49 -4.30 20.49 11.33
C SER A 49 -4.34 19.31 10.36
N ALA A 50 -3.68 19.44 9.20
CA ALA A 50 -3.67 18.37 8.18
C ALA A 50 -3.15 17.02 8.70
N PRO A 51 -2.10 16.95 9.56
CA PRO A 51 -1.67 15.68 10.17
C PRO A 51 -2.73 15.05 11.08
N VAL A 52 -3.54 15.87 11.77
CA VAL A 52 -4.65 15.38 12.60
C VAL A 52 -5.76 14.82 11.71
N VAL A 53 -6.11 15.52 10.63
CA VAL A 53 -7.09 15.03 9.65
C VAL A 53 -6.65 13.71 9.02
N ALA A 54 -5.38 13.57 8.64
CA ALA A 54 -4.84 12.34 8.07
C ALA A 54 -4.98 11.16 9.05
N ARG A 55 -4.64 11.36 10.33
CA ARG A 55 -4.83 10.33 11.37
C ARG A 55 -6.30 9.96 11.56
N TYR A 56 -7.21 10.94 11.60
CA TYR A 56 -8.64 10.65 11.69
C TYR A 56 -9.16 9.88 10.49
N ALA A 57 -8.69 10.21 9.28
CA ALA A 57 -9.05 9.49 8.07
C ALA A 57 -8.63 8.02 8.13
N ILE A 58 -7.38 7.73 8.51
CA ILE A 58 -6.90 6.35 8.72
C ILE A 58 -7.73 5.63 9.79
N MET A 59 -7.95 6.26 10.95
CA MET A 59 -8.70 5.66 12.06
C MET A 59 -10.14 5.33 11.68
N SER A 60 -10.77 6.13 10.82
CA SER A 60 -12.14 5.89 10.37
C SER A 60 -12.31 4.65 9.49
N CYS A 61 -11.21 4.11 8.95
CA CYS A 61 -11.17 2.96 8.05
C CYS A 61 -10.52 1.74 8.70
N HIS A 62 -10.78 1.55 10.00
CA HIS A 62 -10.19 0.45 10.78
C HIS A 62 -10.58 -0.93 10.26
N ASP A 63 -11.83 -1.10 9.82
CA ASP A 63 -12.34 -2.38 9.35
C ASP A 63 -11.68 -2.79 8.02
N GLU A 64 -11.54 -1.86 7.07
CA GLU A 64 -10.83 -2.12 5.82
C GLU A 64 -9.34 -2.40 6.07
N LYS A 65 -8.72 -1.71 7.03
CA LYS A 65 -7.34 -2.00 7.44
C LYS A 65 -7.22 -3.42 7.98
N LYS A 66 -8.16 -3.85 8.82
CA LYS A 66 -8.20 -5.20 9.38
C LYS A 66 -8.37 -6.26 8.29
N GLU A 67 -9.26 -6.03 7.32
CA GLU A 67 -9.42 -6.89 6.14
C GLU A 67 -8.11 -6.98 5.34
N ALA A 68 -7.44 -5.85 5.11
CA ALA A 68 -6.16 -5.81 4.41
C ALA A 68 -5.06 -6.61 5.14
N SER A 69 -4.95 -6.43 6.46
CA SER A 69 -4.05 -7.24 7.28
C SER A 69 -4.36 -8.71 7.15
N GLN A 70 -5.62 -9.13 7.28
CA GLN A 70 -6.01 -10.54 7.18
C GLN A 70 -5.70 -11.15 5.80
N ALA A 71 -5.95 -10.40 4.72
CA ALA A 71 -5.62 -10.85 3.38
C ALA A 71 -4.10 -11.04 3.20
N LEU A 72 -3.29 -10.13 3.72
CA LEU A 72 -1.83 -10.25 3.70
C LEU A 72 -1.32 -11.41 4.57
N ILE A 73 -1.94 -11.66 5.73
CA ILE A 73 -1.60 -12.81 6.59
C ILE A 73 -1.77 -14.12 5.82
N GLN A 74 -2.87 -14.26 5.07
CA GLN A 74 -3.15 -15.46 4.29
C GLN A 74 -2.18 -15.65 3.12
N GLU A 75 -1.63 -14.58 2.57
CA GLU A 75 -0.75 -14.64 1.39
C GLU A 75 0.73 -14.75 1.75
N GLN A 76 1.19 -14.03 2.78
CA GLN A 76 2.61 -13.80 3.07
C GLN A 76 3.00 -14.09 4.52
N GLY A 77 2.04 -14.47 5.37
CA GLY A 77 2.26 -14.82 6.76
C GLY A 77 2.09 -13.64 7.73
N SER A 78 1.92 -13.97 9.02
CA SER A 78 1.54 -13.01 10.07
C SER A 78 2.56 -11.91 10.30
N ARG A 79 3.84 -12.28 10.41
CA ARG A 79 4.91 -11.33 10.68
C ARG A 79 5.06 -10.30 9.56
N PHE A 80 5.06 -10.76 8.31
CA PHE A 80 5.13 -9.85 7.16
C PHE A 80 3.94 -8.89 7.14
N ALA A 81 2.73 -9.40 7.32
CA ALA A 81 1.52 -8.58 7.28
C ALA A 81 1.52 -7.48 8.34
N GLU A 82 1.95 -7.80 9.57
CA GLU A 82 2.04 -6.82 10.66
C GLU A 82 3.06 -5.72 10.35
N GLU A 83 4.30 -6.09 10.03
CA GLU A 83 5.37 -5.13 9.69
C GLU A 83 5.01 -4.29 8.46
N PHE A 84 4.43 -4.91 7.43
CA PHE A 84 4.04 -4.24 6.20
C PHE A 84 2.89 -3.25 6.42
N VAL A 85 1.82 -3.64 7.12
CA VAL A 85 0.66 -2.76 7.33
C VAL A 85 1.03 -1.57 8.20
N GLU A 86 1.86 -1.77 9.24
CA GLU A 86 2.34 -0.66 10.07
C GLU A 86 3.20 0.32 9.26
N ALA A 87 4.13 -0.17 8.45
CA ALA A 87 4.95 0.67 7.58
C ALA A 87 4.09 1.39 6.52
N ALA A 88 3.12 0.70 5.94
CA ALA A 88 2.19 1.27 4.98
C ALA A 88 1.34 2.38 5.60
N GLU A 89 0.83 2.18 6.82
CA GLU A 89 0.04 3.18 7.54
C GLU A 89 0.82 4.43 7.86
N ARG A 90 2.04 4.31 8.39
CA ARG A 90 2.89 5.48 8.68
C ARG A 90 3.12 6.30 7.41
N ARG A 91 3.58 5.64 6.34
CA ARG A 91 3.81 6.30 5.05
C ARG A 91 2.54 6.92 4.47
N TYR A 92 1.42 6.22 4.56
CA TYR A 92 0.17 6.69 3.98
C TYR A 92 -0.43 7.85 4.76
N THR A 93 -0.25 7.88 6.08
CA THR A 93 -0.65 9.01 6.93
C THR A 93 0.08 10.30 6.51
N ASP A 94 1.39 10.21 6.26
CA ASP A 94 2.17 11.37 5.81
C ASP A 94 1.71 11.87 4.43
N LEU A 95 1.42 10.96 3.50
CA LEU A 95 0.89 11.31 2.17
C LEU A 95 -0.49 11.95 2.27
N LEU A 96 -1.40 11.40 3.07
CA LEU A 96 -2.72 11.96 3.31
C LEU A 96 -2.65 13.37 3.90
N ALA A 97 -1.68 13.64 4.79
CA ALA A 97 -1.50 14.98 5.33
C ALA A 97 -1.13 15.99 4.24
N ILE A 98 -0.26 15.60 3.30
CA ILE A 98 0.09 16.40 2.12
C ILE A 98 -1.16 16.61 1.25
N ASP A 99 -1.91 15.55 0.95
CA ASP A 99 -3.12 15.63 0.14
C ASP A 99 -4.16 16.57 0.76
N VAL A 100 -4.32 16.54 2.08
CA VAL A 100 -5.20 17.48 2.81
C VAL A 100 -4.73 18.91 2.68
N ILE A 101 -3.42 19.18 2.78
CA ILE A 101 -2.86 20.52 2.55
C ILE A 101 -3.17 20.96 1.11
N GLU A 102 -2.93 20.10 0.12
CA GLU A 102 -3.21 20.42 -1.28
C GLU A 102 -4.69 20.71 -1.53
N MET A 103 -5.60 19.90 -0.96
CA MET A 103 -7.04 20.11 -1.06
C MET A 103 -7.44 21.47 -0.46
N ARG A 104 -6.81 21.90 0.64
CA ARG A 104 -7.08 23.20 1.28
C ARG A 104 -6.53 24.39 0.52
N ILE A 105 -5.46 24.22 -0.26
CA ILE A 105 -4.88 25.30 -1.09
C ILE A 105 -5.69 25.48 -2.37
N LYS A 106 -6.20 24.38 -2.93
CA LYS A 106 -6.99 24.38 -4.18
C LYS A 106 -8.44 24.89 -4.00
N HIS A 107 -8.90 25.08 -2.76
CA HIS A 107 -10.28 25.47 -2.41
C HIS A 107 -10.30 26.70 -1.52
#